data_AF-A0A3D1IJ13-F1
#
_entry.id   AF-A0A3D1IJ13-F1
#
_cell.length_a   1.000
_cell.length_b   1.000
_cell.length_c   1.000
_cell.angle_alpha   90.00
_cell.angle_beta   90.00
_cell.angle_gamma   90.00
#
_symmetry.space_group_name_H-M   'P 1'
#
loop_
_entity.id
_entity.type
_entity.pdbx_description
1 polymer ?
#
loop_
_entity_poly.entity_id
_entity_poly.type
_entity_poly.pdbx_seq_one_letter_code
_entity_poly.pdbx_strand_id
1 'polypeptide(L)'
;WEGETLVIETTNLPRTEANAAAVGGDPILLRAANGRSDDTVTVTERITRVDADTLNYEFIIEDPTTWTQSIKGEFPMLRLPAEELLYEYACHEGNYSMEGILGGERTLELEGKR
;
A
#
# COMPACT_ATOMS: atom_id res chain seq x y z
N TRP A 1 -2.97 -21.38 10.22
CA TRP A 1 -4.34 -21.26 10.77
C TRP A 1 -4.28 -21.38 12.27
N GLU A 2 -4.97 -20.49 12.98
CA GLU A 2 -5.14 -20.50 14.43
C GLU A 2 -6.63 -20.34 14.74
N GLY A 3 -7.31 -21.45 15.03
CA GLY A 3 -8.78 -21.45 15.11
C GLY A 3 -9.39 -20.97 13.78
N GLU A 4 -10.20 -19.92 13.85
CA GLU A 4 -10.89 -19.29 12.71
C GLU A 4 -10.02 -18.26 11.95
N THR A 5 -8.78 -18.03 12.40
CA THR A 5 -7.88 -17.03 11.82
C THR A 5 -6.90 -17.68 10.85
N LEU A 6 -6.87 -17.18 9.61
CA LEU A 6 -5.77 -17.44 8.69
C LEU A 6 -4.59 -16.58 9.13
N VAL A 7 -3.46 -17.23 9.43
CA VAL A 7 -2.20 -16.56 9.78
C VAL A 7 -1.23 -16.81 8.64
N ILE A 8 -0.68 -15.73 8.12
CA ILE A 8 0.26 -15.72 7.00
C ILE A 8 1.56 -15.09 7.51
N GLU A 9 2.66 -15.80 7.34
CA GLU A 9 4.00 -15.27 7.62
C GLU A 9 4.73 -15.10 6.29
N THR A 10 5.23 -13.89 6.06
CA THR A 10 6.00 -13.53 4.88
C THR A 10 7.41 -13.14 5.31
N THR A 11 8.40 -13.83 4.75
CA THR A 11 9.85 -13.63 4.95
C THR A 11 10.56 -13.67 3.60
N ASN A 12 11.89 -13.57 3.57
CA ASN A 12 12.70 -13.65 2.35
C ASN A 12 12.29 -12.57 1.32
N LEU A 13 12.03 -11.35 1.81
CA LEU A 13 11.60 -10.23 0.97
C LEU A 13 12.81 -9.68 0.17
N PRO A 14 12.84 -9.84 -1.16
CA PRO A 14 14.01 -9.45 -1.95
C PRO A 14 14.11 -7.93 -2.09
N ARG A 15 15.34 -7.45 -2.33
CA ARG A 15 15.58 -6.07 -2.78
C ARG A 15 14.79 -5.79 -4.06
N THR A 16 14.29 -4.56 -4.18
CA THR A 16 13.75 -4.03 -5.44
C THR A 16 14.71 -3.03 -6.06
N GLU A 17 14.69 -2.90 -7.38
CA GLU A 17 15.41 -1.85 -8.13
C GLU A 17 14.59 -0.56 -8.23
N ALA A 18 13.35 -0.54 -7.71
CA ALA A 18 12.52 0.65 -7.68
C ALA A 18 13.15 1.74 -6.79
N ASN A 19 13.10 2.99 -7.24
CA ASN A 19 13.50 4.14 -6.41
C ASN A 19 12.49 4.31 -5.26
N ALA A 20 12.96 4.67 -4.06
CA ALA A 20 12.13 5.04 -2.91
C ALA A 20 11.01 6.06 -3.27
N ALA A 21 11.29 7.02 -4.17
CA ALA A 21 10.30 7.98 -4.64
C ALA A 21 9.16 7.35 -5.49
N ALA A 22 9.39 6.19 -6.09
CA ALA A 22 8.43 5.49 -6.94
C ALA A 22 7.54 4.49 -6.20
N VAL A 23 7.94 4.08 -4.98
CA VAL A 23 7.22 3.03 -4.21
C VAL A 23 6.22 3.59 -3.19
N GLY A 24 6.09 4.91 -3.10
CA GLY A 24 5.13 5.55 -2.21
C GLY A 24 5.49 5.41 -0.72
N GLY A 25 4.47 5.47 0.14
CA GLY A 25 4.63 5.44 1.60
C GLY A 25 4.65 4.04 2.23
N ASP A 26 4.70 2.98 1.43
CA ASP A 26 4.70 1.60 1.96
C ASP A 26 6.03 1.31 2.68
N PRO A 27 6.00 0.94 3.98
CA PRO A 27 7.21 0.78 4.77
C PRO A 27 8.08 -0.41 4.30
N ILE A 28 7.47 -1.47 3.77
CA ILE A 28 8.20 -2.65 3.26
C ILE A 28 8.86 -2.31 1.94
N LEU A 29 8.12 -1.69 1.01
CA LEU A 29 8.67 -1.32 -0.30
C LEU A 29 9.74 -0.25 -0.17
N LEU A 30 9.58 0.73 0.72
CA LEU A 30 10.62 1.72 1.02
C LEU A 30 11.88 1.05 1.59
N ARG A 31 11.72 0.11 2.54
CA ARG A 31 12.85 -0.67 3.08
C ARG A 31 13.54 -1.49 2.00
N ALA A 32 12.79 -2.13 1.10
CA ALA A 32 13.32 -2.91 -0.02
C ALA A 32 13.99 -2.04 -1.10
N ALA A 33 13.51 -0.81 -1.32
CA ALA A 33 14.06 0.15 -2.30
C ALA A 33 15.34 0.83 -1.82
N ASN A 34 15.54 0.98 -0.50
CA ASN A 34 16.71 1.65 0.10
C ASN A 34 18.00 0.81 0.09
N GLY A 35 18.10 -0.20 -0.78
CA GLY A 35 19.36 -0.91 -1.05
C GLY A 35 19.76 -1.98 -0.02
N ARG A 36 18.88 -2.32 0.92
CA ARG A 36 19.10 -3.43 1.86
C ARG A 36 18.78 -4.78 1.21
N SER A 37 19.68 -5.74 1.36
CA SER A 37 19.56 -7.10 0.80
C SER A 37 19.56 -8.20 1.88
N ASP A 38 19.63 -7.81 3.15
CA ASP A 38 19.51 -8.72 4.28
C ASP A 38 18.05 -9.11 4.53
N ASP A 39 17.81 -10.39 4.81
CA ASP A 39 16.49 -10.92 5.16
C ASP A 39 16.23 -10.75 6.66
N THR A 40 15.81 -9.56 7.05
CA THR A 40 15.52 -9.21 8.46
C THR A 40 14.08 -8.79 8.69
N VAL A 41 13.26 -8.81 7.63
CA VAL A 41 11.85 -8.41 7.70
C VAL A 41 11.00 -9.65 7.83
N THR A 42 10.15 -9.67 8.84
CA THR A 42 9.05 -10.61 8.93
C THR A 42 7.74 -9.84 8.95
N VAL A 43 6.81 -10.22 8.09
CA VAL A 43 5.44 -9.68 8.08
C VAL A 43 4.51 -10.80 8.51
N THR A 44 3.80 -10.60 9.61
CA THR A 44 2.75 -11.51 10.05
C THR A 44 1.40 -10.85 9.80
N GLU A 45 0.60 -11.47 8.95
CA GLU A 45 -0.76 -11.04 8.63
C GLU A 45 -1.76 -12.02 9.25
N ARG A 46 -2.85 -11.48 9.79
CA ARG A 46 -3.95 -12.25 10.37
C ARG A 46 -5.24 -11.83 9.72
N ILE A 47 -5.97 -12.79 9.16
CA ILE A 47 -7.28 -12.58 8.54
C ILE A 47 -8.29 -13.40 9.32
N THR A 48 -9.21 -12.71 9.99
CA THR A 48 -10.26 -13.34 10.81
C THR A 48 -11.63 -12.94 10.29
N ARG A 49 -12.49 -13.91 10.00
CA ARG A 49 -13.89 -13.60 9.70
C ARG A 49 -14.63 -13.30 11.00
N VAL A 50 -15.03 -12.04 11.19
CA VAL A 50 -15.70 -11.59 12.43
C VAL A 50 -17.22 -11.68 12.32
N ASP A 51 -17.76 -11.61 11.10
CA ASP A 51 -19.18 -11.84 10.80
C ASP A 51 -19.40 -12.28 9.34
N ALA A 52 -20.65 -12.25 8.87
CA ALA A 52 -21.02 -12.68 7.53
C ALA A 52 -20.38 -11.84 6.41
N ASP A 53 -20.09 -10.57 6.68
CA ASP A 53 -19.76 -9.55 5.68
C ASP A 53 -18.46 -8.78 6.02
N THR A 54 -17.79 -9.11 7.12
CA THR A 54 -16.55 -8.45 7.56
C THR A 54 -15.42 -9.43 7.83
N LEU A 55 -14.24 -9.13 7.29
CA LEU A 55 -12.97 -9.73 7.73
C LEU A 55 -12.18 -8.67 8.51
N ASN A 56 -11.66 -9.02 9.69
CA ASN A 56 -10.63 -8.22 10.33
C ASN A 56 -9.27 -8.61 9.76
N TYR A 57 -8.56 -7.65 9.17
CA TYR A 57 -7.19 -7.80 8.72
C TYR A 57 -6.26 -7.09 9.69
N GLU A 58 -5.31 -7.81 10.26
CA GLU A 58 -4.25 -7.27 11.12
C GLU A 58 -2.90 -7.60 10.50
N PHE A 59 -1.93 -6.70 10.65
CA PHE A 59 -0.56 -6.95 10.26
C PHE A 59 0.43 -6.48 11.32
N ILE A 60 1.55 -7.19 11.40
CA ILE A 60 2.72 -6.85 12.20
C ILE A 60 3.93 -6.93 11.28
N ILE A 61 4.73 -5.86 11.23
CA ILE A 61 6.00 -5.81 10.52
C ILE A 61 7.11 -5.72 11.56
N GLU A 62 8.04 -6.67 11.51
CA GLU A 62 9.20 -6.75 12.37
C GLU A 62 10.47 -6.63 11.55
N ASP A 63 11.25 -5.58 11.80
CA ASP A 63 12.62 -5.43 11.30
C ASP A 63 13.43 -4.62 12.32
N PRO A 64 14.10 -5.29 13.29
CA PRO A 64 14.84 -4.62 14.37
C PRO A 64 16.05 -3.85 13.85
N THR A 65 16.44 -4.05 12.59
CA THR A 65 17.56 -3.34 11.98
C THR A 65 17.15 -2.00 11.35
N THR A 66 15.85 -1.77 11.20
CA THR A 66 15.28 -0.54 10.62
C THR A 66 14.43 0.20 11.66
N TRP A 67 13.60 -0.50 12.43
CA TRP A 67 12.71 0.09 13.42
C TRP A 67 13.03 -0.40 14.83
N THR A 68 12.91 0.48 15.82
CA THR A 68 13.13 0.15 17.24
C THR A 68 11.98 -0.67 17.83
N GLN A 69 10.83 -0.70 17.16
CA GLN A 69 9.62 -1.42 17.55
C GLN A 69 8.93 -1.97 16.30
N SER A 70 8.12 -3.02 16.48
CA SER A 70 7.27 -3.55 15.43
C SER A 70 6.24 -2.51 14.97
N ILE A 71 6.01 -2.39 13.67
CA ILE A 71 4.88 -1.64 13.13
C ILE A 71 3.66 -2.54 13.15
N LYS A 72 2.53 -2.02 13.61
CA LYS A 72 1.26 -2.75 13.66
C LYS A 72 0.14 -1.92 13.06
N GLY A 73 -0.80 -2.59 12.42
CA GLY A 73 -2.02 -1.97 11.95
C GLY A 73 -3.13 -3.00 11.81
N GLU A 74 -4.36 -2.49 11.80
CA GLU A 74 -5.55 -3.29 11.54
C GLU A 74 -6.56 -2.50 10.72
N PHE A 75 -7.36 -3.22 9.95
CA PHE A 75 -8.38 -2.64 9.10
C PHE A 75 -9.53 -3.65 8.88
N PRO A 76 -10.79 -3.21 9.02
CA PRO A 76 -11.94 -4.04 8.68
C PRO A 76 -12.18 -4.06 7.16
N MET A 77 -12.03 -5.22 6.54
CA MET A 77 -12.41 -5.48 5.15
C MET A 77 -13.91 -5.79 5.07
N LEU A 78 -14.67 -4.86 4.53
CA LEU A 78 -16.10 -5.05 4.27
C LEU A 78 -16.29 -5.76 2.93
N ARG A 79 -17.25 -6.68 2.88
CA ARG A 79 -17.72 -7.32 1.65
C ARG A 79 -18.28 -6.24 0.72
N LEU A 80 -17.79 -6.22 -0.51
CA LEU A 80 -18.38 -5.42 -1.57
C LEU A 80 -19.77 -5.95 -1.98
N PRO A 81 -20.74 -5.08 -2.25
CA PRO A 81 -22.01 -5.46 -2.89
C PRO A 81 -21.78 -6.25 -4.18
N ALA A 82 -22.70 -7.15 -4.53
CA ALA A 82 -22.53 -8.06 -5.66
C ALA A 82 -22.49 -7.35 -7.01
N GLU A 83 -23.10 -6.17 -7.09
CA GLU A 83 -23.15 -5.29 -8.25
C GLU A 83 -21.93 -4.37 -8.38
N GLU A 84 -21.07 -4.29 -7.34
CA GLU A 84 -19.87 -3.47 -7.34
C GLU A 84 -18.64 -4.28 -7.75
N LEU A 85 -17.64 -3.58 -8.30
CA LEU A 85 -16.36 -4.16 -8.72
C LEU A 85 -15.22 -3.58 -7.89
N LEU A 86 -14.24 -4.43 -7.56
CA LEU A 86 -12.96 -3.98 -7.04
C LEU A 86 -12.10 -3.51 -8.20
N TYR A 87 -11.92 -2.20 -8.31
CA TYR A 87 -11.04 -1.59 -9.31
C TYR A 87 -9.60 -1.53 -8.81
N GLU A 88 -8.63 -1.77 -9.69
CA GLU A 88 -7.21 -1.64 -9.36
C GLU A 88 -6.88 -0.17 -9.04
N TYR A 89 -6.27 0.08 -7.88
CA TYR A 89 -5.87 1.43 -7.44
C TYR A 89 -4.94 2.13 -8.46
N ALA A 90 -4.14 1.36 -9.20
CA ALA A 90 -3.21 1.88 -10.21
C ALA A 90 -3.85 2.15 -11.58
N CYS A 91 -5.15 1.88 -11.78
CA CYS A 91 -5.88 2.33 -12.96
C CYS A 91 -6.04 3.86 -12.90
N HIS A 92 -4.98 4.56 -13.31
CA HIS A 92 -4.98 5.99 -13.67
C HIS A 92 -5.75 6.27 -14.98
N GLU A 93 -6.73 5.44 -15.30
CA GLU A 93 -7.60 5.65 -16.45
C GLU A 93 -8.45 6.90 -16.16
N GLY A 94 -8.04 8.03 -16.74
CA GLY A 94 -8.59 9.35 -16.42
C GLY A 94 -7.72 10.23 -15.50
N ASN A 95 -6.40 10.05 -15.44
CA ASN A 95 -5.53 11.07 -14.82
C ASN A 95 -5.47 12.35 -15.68
N TYR A 96 -6.50 13.19 -15.57
CA TYR A 96 -6.58 14.49 -16.23
C TYR A 96 -5.74 15.57 -15.53
N SER A 97 -5.00 15.24 -14.47
CA SER A 97 -4.26 16.25 -13.70
C SER A 97 -3.27 16.99 -14.59
N MET A 98 -2.58 16.29 -15.49
CA MET A 98 -1.64 16.93 -16.42
C MET A 98 -2.35 17.84 -17.43
N GLU A 99 -3.46 17.41 -18.01
CA GLU A 99 -4.24 18.22 -18.93
C GLU A 99 -4.84 19.45 -18.22
N GLY A 100 -5.36 19.28 -17.01
CA GLY A 100 -5.89 20.35 -16.17
C GLY A 100 -4.84 21.36 -15.74
N ILE A 101 -3.64 20.90 -15.32
CA ILE A 101 -2.52 21.78 -14.96
C ILE A 101 -2.08 22.62 -16.16
N LEU A 102 -1.83 21.97 -17.31
CA LEU A 102 -1.38 22.66 -18.52
C LEU A 102 -2.48 23.57 -19.11
N GLY A 103 -3.75 23.16 -19.04
CA GLY A 103 -4.89 23.98 -19.47
C GLY A 103 -5.12 25.21 -18.59
N GLY A 104 -4.92 25.07 -17.28
CA GLY A 104 -4.95 26.19 -16.33
C GLY A 104 -3.87 27.22 -16.64
N GLU A 105 -2.62 26.78 -16.79
CA GLU A 105 -1.51 27.65 -17.20
C GLU A 105 -1.77 28.31 -18.57
N ARG A 106 -2.29 27.56 -19.54
CA ARG A 106 -2.65 28.12 -20.85
C ARG A 106 -3.70 29.22 -20.75
N THR A 107 -4.65 29.10 -19.82
CA THR A 107 -5.66 30.13 -19.58
C THR A 107 -5.01 31.39 -19.00
N LEU A 108 -4.11 31.25 -18.03
CA LEU A 108 -3.35 32.35 -17.46
C LEU A 108 -2.47 33.07 -18.50
N GLU A 109 -1.79 32.30 -19.39
CA GLU A 109 -1.04 32.83 -20.53
C GLU A 109 -1.92 33.69 -21.44
N LEU A 110 -3.13 33.22 -21.77
CA LEU A 110 -4.08 33.94 -22.62
C LEU A 110 -4.65 35.21 -21.94
N GLU A 111 -4.80 35.19 -20.61
CA GLU A 111 -5.22 36.34 -19.81
C GLU A 111 -4.09 37.34 -19.54
N GLY A 112 -2.85 37.03 -19.93
CA GLY A 112 -1.67 37.86 -19.68
C GLY A 112 -1.27 37.94 -18.21
N LYS A 113 -1.70 36.97 -17.40
CA LYS A 113 -1.35 36.86 -15.98
C LYS A 113 -0.23 35.83 -15.87
N ARG A 114 0.91 36.25 -15.35
CA ARG A 114 2.05 35.38 -15.05
C ARG A 114 2.50 35.61 -13.61
#